data_AF-A0A4R6UMS3-F1
#
_entry.id   AF-A0A4R6UMS3-F1
#
_cell.length_a   1.000
_cell.length_b   1.000
_cell.length_c   1.000
_cell.angle_alpha   90.00
_cell.angle_beta   90.00
_cell.angle_gamma   90.00
#
_symmetry.space_group_name_H-M   'P 1'
#
loop_
_entity.id
_entity.type
_entity.pdbx_description
1 polymer ?
#
loop_
_entity_poly.entity_id
_entity_poly.type
_entity_poly.pdbx_seq_one_letter_code
_entity_poly.pdbx_strand_id
1 'polypeptide(L)'
;MSQESTRDRIIAAAEFLFADRGFAETSLRLITSRANVNLASVNYHFGSKKSLIQAVFDRFMAQLTAELVREMEPLRKNSSMPHVEQVLATFLRPLQALDRLEPQGAAIFMRLLGRAYAEEQGHLRRFILSKYGNALDEFRDLLRRAHPDIPAQEVFWRLHFMLGALVFAIGGGNALRDIAAADFQENIELHEVVARLIPFLAAGFKAPITYPRS
;
A
#
# COMPACT_ATOMS: atom_id res chain seq x y z
N MET A 1 16.53 -12.00 22.23
CA MET A 1 16.53 -11.59 20.81
C MET A 1 16.55 -12.85 19.98
N SER A 2 15.46 -13.19 19.32
CA SER A 2 15.37 -14.35 18.43
C SER A 2 16.33 -14.13 17.27
N GLN A 3 17.15 -15.13 16.93
CA GLN A 3 18.04 -15.05 15.78
C GLN A 3 17.19 -14.92 14.51
N GLU A 4 17.43 -13.87 13.71
CA GLU A 4 16.70 -13.61 12.48
C GLU A 4 16.87 -14.78 11.51
N SER A 5 15.75 -15.33 11.01
CA SER A 5 15.81 -16.52 10.17
C SER A 5 16.44 -16.22 8.81
N THR A 6 17.00 -17.23 8.14
CA THR A 6 17.46 -17.08 6.75
C THR A 6 16.36 -16.55 5.83
N ARG A 7 15.11 -16.96 6.05
CA ARG A 7 13.95 -16.47 5.32
C ARG A 7 13.77 -14.96 5.50
N ASP A 8 13.87 -14.47 6.73
CA ASP A 8 13.67 -13.05 7.06
C ASP A 8 14.79 -12.19 6.46
N ARG A 9 16.06 -12.63 6.57
CA ARG A 9 17.20 -11.96 5.91
C ARG A 9 17.03 -11.84 4.39
N ILE A 10 16.48 -12.87 3.74
CA ILE A 10 16.20 -12.83 2.30
C ILE A 10 15.11 -11.80 1.99
N ILE A 11 14.03 -11.77 2.79
CA ILE A 11 12.93 -10.81 2.61
C ILE A 11 13.44 -9.39 2.80
N ALA A 12 14.18 -9.10 3.86
CA ALA A 12 14.73 -7.77 4.12
C ALA A 12 15.68 -7.31 3.00
N ALA A 13 16.54 -8.20 2.50
CA ALA A 13 17.42 -7.89 1.38
C ALA A 13 16.63 -7.63 0.08
N ALA A 14 15.61 -8.43 -0.20
CA ALA A 14 14.77 -8.30 -1.39
C ALA A 14 13.93 -7.03 -1.35
N GLU A 15 13.30 -6.75 -0.22
CA GLU A 15 12.51 -5.54 0.02
C GLU A 15 13.33 -4.27 -0.26
N PHE A 16 14.52 -4.17 0.33
CA PHE A 16 15.43 -3.05 0.11
C PHE A 16 15.76 -2.90 -1.39
N LEU A 17 16.20 -3.98 -2.04
CA LEU A 17 16.63 -3.93 -3.44
C LEU A 17 15.47 -3.64 -4.40
N PHE A 18 14.29 -4.20 -4.15
CA PHE A 18 13.09 -3.89 -4.95
C PHE A 18 12.64 -2.44 -4.77
N ALA A 19 12.70 -1.89 -3.56
CA ALA A 19 12.35 -0.49 -3.33
C ALA A 19 13.36 0.47 -3.99
N ASP A 20 14.65 0.13 -3.93
CA ASP A 20 15.77 0.92 -4.45
C ASP A 20 15.87 0.87 -5.99
N ARG A 21 15.90 -0.34 -6.56
CA ARG A 21 16.23 -0.58 -7.98
C ARG A 21 15.07 -1.06 -8.83
N GLY A 22 13.95 -1.42 -8.20
CA GLY A 22 12.85 -2.07 -8.88
C GLY A 22 13.02 -3.57 -9.07
N PHE A 23 11.97 -4.19 -9.61
CA PHE A 23 11.91 -5.64 -9.72
C PHE A 23 12.81 -6.11 -10.84
N ALA A 24 12.72 -5.53 -12.04
CA ALA A 24 13.47 -5.94 -13.23
C ALA A 24 14.98 -6.01 -12.97
N GLU A 25 15.56 -4.97 -12.37
CA GLU A 25 17.01 -4.84 -12.14
C GLU A 25 17.54 -5.67 -10.96
N THR A 26 16.64 -6.19 -10.11
CA THR A 26 17.05 -6.94 -8.91
C THR A 26 17.14 -8.44 -9.18
N SER A 27 18.35 -8.98 -9.36
CA SER A 27 18.54 -10.43 -9.54
C SER A 27 18.49 -11.21 -8.22
N LEU A 28 18.15 -12.51 -8.28
CA LEU A 28 18.22 -13.39 -7.09
C LEU A 28 19.65 -13.48 -6.55
N ARG A 29 20.67 -13.40 -7.42
CA ARG A 29 22.08 -13.36 -6.99
C ARG A 29 22.38 -12.12 -6.16
N LEU A 30 21.94 -10.95 -6.61
CA LEU A 30 22.10 -9.69 -5.88
C LEU A 30 21.46 -9.77 -4.49
N ILE A 31 20.26 -10.35 -4.41
CA ILE A 31 19.55 -10.59 -3.15
C ILE A 31 20.36 -11.52 -2.23
N THR A 32 20.83 -12.67 -2.75
CA THR A 32 21.60 -13.64 -1.95
C THR A 32 22.89 -13.06 -1.40
N SER A 33 23.59 -12.25 -2.21
CA SER A 33 24.80 -11.55 -1.79
C SER A 33 24.51 -10.56 -0.67
N ARG A 34 23.43 -9.77 -0.79
CA ARG A 34 23.02 -8.82 0.26
C ARG A 34 22.56 -9.51 1.54
N ALA A 35 21.81 -10.60 1.43
CA ALA A 35 21.31 -11.37 2.57
C ALA A 35 22.40 -12.21 3.25
N ASN A 36 23.60 -12.33 2.65
CA ASN A 36 24.67 -13.24 3.08
C ASN A 36 24.17 -14.70 3.20
N VAL A 37 23.58 -15.21 2.11
CA VAL A 37 23.07 -16.57 1.98
C VAL A 37 23.42 -17.14 0.60
N ASN A 38 23.23 -18.43 0.39
CA ASN A 38 23.42 -19.04 -0.93
C ASN A 38 22.11 -19.04 -1.76
N LEU A 39 22.24 -19.22 -3.08
CA LEU A 39 21.09 -19.27 -3.99
C LEU A 39 20.15 -20.44 -3.71
N ALA A 40 20.67 -21.55 -3.21
CA ALA A 40 19.87 -22.71 -2.81
C ALA A 40 18.87 -22.35 -1.70
N SER A 41 19.23 -21.48 -0.75
CA SER A 41 18.33 -20.99 0.30
C SER A 41 17.14 -20.21 -0.27
N VAL A 42 17.35 -19.37 -1.28
CA VAL A 42 16.26 -18.62 -1.92
C VAL A 42 15.33 -19.55 -2.69
N ASN A 43 15.89 -20.49 -3.45
CA ASN A 43 15.09 -21.49 -4.17
C ASN A 43 14.30 -22.38 -3.21
N TYR A 44 14.90 -22.78 -2.09
CA TYR A 44 14.24 -23.58 -1.05
C TYR A 44 13.07 -22.82 -0.39
N HIS A 45 13.28 -21.55 -0.01
CA HIS A 45 12.25 -20.79 0.72
C HIS A 45 11.16 -20.19 -0.16
N PHE A 46 11.48 -19.79 -1.39
CA PHE A 46 10.57 -19.01 -2.24
C PHE A 46 10.33 -19.64 -3.61
N GLY A 47 11.23 -20.49 -4.11
CA GLY A 47 11.13 -21.15 -5.41
C GLY A 47 11.33 -20.23 -6.62
N SER A 48 10.79 -19.01 -6.59
CA SER A 48 10.90 -18.06 -7.68
C SER A 48 11.00 -16.60 -7.21
N LYS A 49 11.50 -15.73 -8.08
CA LYS A 49 11.50 -14.27 -7.84
C LYS A 49 10.08 -13.72 -7.68
N LYS A 50 9.10 -14.21 -8.46
CA LYS A 50 7.69 -13.80 -8.34
C LYS A 50 7.13 -14.12 -6.95
N SER A 51 7.43 -15.31 -6.44
CA SER A 51 7.03 -15.74 -5.09
C SER A 51 7.75 -14.96 -3.99
N LEU A 52 9.01 -14.57 -4.20
CA LEU A 52 9.73 -13.69 -3.29
C LEU A 52 9.15 -12.27 -3.26
N ILE A 53 8.79 -11.71 -4.43
CA ILE A 53 8.06 -10.43 -4.50
C ILE A 53 6.74 -10.54 -3.73
N GLN A 54 5.97 -11.62 -3.95
CA GLN A 54 4.74 -11.87 -3.19
C GLN A 54 5.00 -11.92 -1.68
N ALA A 55 6.06 -12.60 -1.23
CA ALA A 55 6.42 -12.68 0.19
C ALA A 55 6.78 -11.32 0.81
N VAL A 56 7.44 -10.43 0.06
CA VAL A 56 7.70 -9.05 0.50
C VAL A 56 6.37 -8.31 0.69
N PHE A 57 5.47 -8.33 -0.30
CA PHE A 57 4.15 -7.69 -0.18
C PHE A 57 3.29 -8.32 0.92
N ASP A 58 3.41 -9.62 1.13
CA ASP A 58 2.69 -10.37 2.17
C ASP A 58 2.96 -9.81 3.58
N ARG A 59 4.22 -9.47 3.86
CA ARG A 59 4.65 -8.88 5.14
C ARG A 59 3.90 -7.58 5.42
N PHE A 60 3.85 -6.67 4.44
CA PHE A 60 3.14 -5.39 4.58
C PHE A 60 1.63 -5.56 4.60
N MET A 61 1.09 -6.37 3.69
CA MET A 61 -0.36 -6.54 3.54
C MET A 61 -0.99 -7.26 4.73
N ALA A 62 -0.29 -8.22 5.36
CA ALA A 62 -0.73 -8.83 6.60
C ALA A 62 -0.92 -7.80 7.71
N GLN A 63 0.06 -6.92 7.94
CA GLN A 63 -0.02 -5.88 8.95
C GLN A 63 -1.09 -4.82 8.60
N LEU A 64 -1.09 -4.34 7.36
CA LEU A 64 -2.03 -3.33 6.87
C LEU A 64 -3.48 -3.81 7.04
N THR A 65 -3.80 -4.99 6.54
CA THR A 65 -5.18 -5.50 6.53
C THR A 65 -5.67 -5.88 7.92
N ALA A 66 -4.79 -6.39 8.79
CA ALA A 66 -5.15 -6.68 10.17
C ALA A 66 -5.59 -5.41 10.92
N GLU A 67 -4.88 -4.30 10.74
CA GLU A 67 -5.29 -3.01 11.32
C GLU A 67 -6.50 -2.42 10.59
N LEU A 68 -6.58 -2.56 9.26
CA LEU A 68 -7.72 -2.02 8.48
C LEU A 68 -9.05 -2.64 8.93
N VAL A 69 -9.07 -3.97 9.12
CA VAL A 69 -10.26 -4.67 9.63
C VAL A 69 -10.67 -4.12 11.01
N ARG A 70 -9.71 -3.82 11.88
CA ARG A 70 -10.00 -3.23 13.21
C ARG A 70 -10.58 -1.82 13.10
N GLU A 71 -10.00 -0.98 12.25
CA GLU A 71 -10.47 0.40 12.06
C GLU A 71 -11.84 0.48 11.36
N MET A 72 -12.19 -0.51 10.54
CA MET A 72 -13.51 -0.59 9.90
C MET A 72 -14.61 -1.09 10.85
N GLU A 73 -14.26 -1.82 11.92
CA GLU A 73 -15.22 -2.44 12.84
C GLU A 73 -16.29 -1.47 13.40
N PRO A 74 -15.96 -0.23 13.84
CA PRO A 74 -16.97 0.73 14.28
C PRO A 74 -17.96 1.11 13.18
N LEU A 75 -17.48 1.24 11.93
CA LEU A 75 -18.30 1.58 10.77
C LEU A 75 -19.16 0.39 10.29
N ARG A 76 -18.78 -0.84 10.61
CA ARG A 76 -19.61 -2.03 10.37
C ARG A 76 -20.77 -2.12 11.36
N LYS A 77 -20.48 -1.86 12.64
CA LYS A 77 -21.47 -1.97 13.73
C LYS A 77 -22.50 -0.85 13.70
N ASN A 78 -22.17 0.27 13.06
CA ASN A 78 -23.11 1.36 12.87
C ASN A 78 -24.02 1.08 11.66
N SER A 79 -25.33 1.06 11.89
CA SER A 79 -26.35 0.93 10.83
C SER A 79 -26.52 2.21 10.00
N SER A 80 -26.00 3.33 10.47
CA SER A 80 -26.07 4.62 9.77
C SER A 80 -25.12 4.63 8.58
N MET A 81 -25.48 5.38 7.54
CA MET A 81 -24.62 5.60 6.38
C MET A 81 -23.35 6.35 6.80
N PRO A 82 -22.14 5.78 6.60
CA PRO A 82 -20.91 6.47 6.95
C PRO A 82 -20.59 7.60 5.97
N HIS A 83 -19.86 8.61 6.41
CA HIS A 83 -19.27 9.58 5.49
C HIS A 83 -18.05 8.97 4.78
N VAL A 84 -17.82 9.36 3.53
CA VAL A 84 -16.67 8.90 2.73
C VAL A 84 -15.35 9.18 3.47
N GLU A 85 -15.24 10.35 4.08
CA GLU A 85 -14.10 10.78 4.89
C GLU A 85 -13.80 9.81 6.04
N GLN A 86 -14.85 9.32 6.73
CA GLN A 86 -14.69 8.36 7.82
C GLN A 86 -14.17 7.02 7.32
N VAL A 87 -14.68 6.56 6.17
CA VAL A 87 -14.21 5.33 5.53
C VAL A 87 -12.75 5.49 5.12
N LEU A 88 -12.38 6.57 4.43
CA LEU A 88 -10.99 6.82 4.03
C LEU A 88 -10.04 6.97 5.22
N ALA A 89 -10.49 7.57 6.33
CA ALA A 89 -9.70 7.72 7.54
C ALA A 89 -9.28 6.38 8.17
N THR A 90 -10.00 5.28 7.90
CA THR A 90 -9.63 3.93 8.38
C THR A 90 -8.26 3.46 7.86
N PHE A 91 -7.70 4.08 6.82
CA PHE A 91 -6.36 3.77 6.31
C PHE A 91 -5.22 4.45 7.07
N LEU A 92 -5.50 5.48 7.89
CA LEU A 92 -4.44 6.23 8.59
C LEU A 92 -3.65 5.33 9.56
N ARG A 93 -4.36 4.63 10.45
CA ARG A 93 -3.73 3.72 11.43
C ARG A 93 -3.02 2.53 10.77
N PRO A 94 -3.59 1.84 9.77
CA PRO A 94 -2.90 0.81 9.01
C PRO A 94 -1.59 1.27 8.37
N LEU A 95 -1.57 2.45 7.77
CA LEU A 95 -0.35 3.00 7.16
C LEU A 95 0.71 3.28 8.22
N GLN A 96 0.34 3.94 9.33
CA GLN A 96 1.26 4.17 10.46
C GLN A 96 1.79 2.87 11.06
N ALA A 97 0.97 1.83 11.11
CA ALA A 97 1.37 0.54 11.66
C ALA A 97 2.44 -0.17 10.81
N LEU A 98 2.60 0.19 9.53
CA LEU A 98 3.69 -0.34 8.70
C LEU A 98 5.06 0.12 9.19
N ASP A 99 5.15 1.27 9.86
CA ASP A 99 6.41 1.76 10.42
C ASP A 99 6.91 0.90 11.61
N ARG A 100 6.06 -0.01 12.12
CA ARG A 100 6.47 -1.04 13.10
C ARG A 100 7.25 -2.19 12.45
N LEU A 101 7.11 -2.37 11.13
CA LEU A 101 7.82 -3.42 10.39
C LEU A 101 9.23 -2.95 10.01
N GLU A 102 9.33 -1.72 9.52
CA GLU A 102 10.57 -1.06 9.08
C GLU A 102 10.45 0.45 9.28
N PRO A 103 11.55 1.18 9.57
CA PRO A 103 11.53 2.64 9.55
C PRO A 103 11.04 3.17 8.20
N GLN A 104 10.05 4.06 8.22
CA GLN A 104 9.37 4.57 7.02
C GLN A 104 8.68 3.47 6.19
N GLY A 105 8.21 2.41 6.85
CA GLY A 105 7.53 1.27 6.22
C GLY A 105 6.35 1.69 5.33
N ALA A 106 5.60 2.74 5.68
CA ALA A 106 4.55 3.26 4.80
C ALA A 106 5.08 3.77 3.45
N ALA A 107 6.20 4.51 3.48
CA ALA A 107 6.84 5.04 2.28
C ALA A 107 7.46 3.93 1.43
N ILE A 108 8.10 2.94 2.06
CA ILE A 108 8.66 1.76 1.40
C ILE A 108 7.55 0.97 0.70
N PHE A 109 6.45 0.70 1.40
CA PHE A 109 5.31 -0.03 0.85
C PHE A 109 4.70 0.71 -0.35
N MET A 110 4.49 2.02 -0.24
CA MET A 110 3.92 2.83 -1.34
C MET A 110 4.86 2.90 -2.54
N ARG A 111 6.18 2.94 -2.32
CA ARG A 111 7.18 2.89 -3.40
C ARG A 111 7.16 1.53 -4.11
N LEU A 112 7.15 0.43 -3.36
CA LEU A 112 7.03 -0.92 -3.91
C LEU A 112 5.74 -1.07 -4.73
N LEU A 113 4.63 -0.54 -4.22
CA LEU A 113 3.34 -0.58 -4.91
C LEU A 113 3.37 0.23 -6.21
N GLY A 114 3.92 1.44 -6.21
CA GLY A 114 4.09 2.24 -7.42
C GLY A 114 4.93 1.52 -8.48
N ARG A 115 6.03 0.89 -8.07
CA ARG A 115 6.85 0.05 -8.97
C ARG A 115 6.09 -1.16 -9.48
N ALA A 116 5.24 -1.78 -8.66
CA ALA A 116 4.47 -2.95 -9.07
C ALA A 116 3.49 -2.62 -10.20
N TYR A 117 2.94 -1.40 -10.22
CA TYR A 117 2.16 -0.89 -11.34
C TYR A 117 3.04 -0.59 -12.55
N ALA A 118 4.13 0.15 -12.36
CA ALA A 118 5.01 0.57 -13.47
C ALA A 118 5.70 -0.60 -14.18
N GLU A 119 6.04 -1.66 -13.45
CA GLU A 119 6.69 -2.86 -13.97
C GLU A 119 5.71 -4.02 -14.21
N GLU A 120 4.41 -3.73 -14.31
CA GLU A 120 3.33 -4.66 -14.70
C GLU A 120 3.33 -6.00 -13.93
N GLN A 121 3.48 -5.96 -12.61
CA GLN A 121 3.51 -7.15 -11.76
C GLN A 121 2.11 -7.76 -11.55
N GLY A 122 1.43 -8.15 -12.63
CA GLY A 122 0.04 -8.63 -12.61
C GLY A 122 -0.23 -9.87 -11.74
N HIS A 123 0.81 -10.66 -11.44
CA HIS A 123 0.71 -11.78 -10.49
C HIS A 123 0.46 -11.32 -9.05
N LEU A 124 0.86 -10.10 -8.68
CA LEU A 124 0.59 -9.54 -7.36
C LEU A 124 -0.89 -9.26 -7.17
N ARG A 125 -1.57 -8.68 -8.16
CA ARG A 125 -3.02 -8.43 -8.07
C ARG A 125 -3.77 -9.72 -7.73
N ARG A 126 -3.46 -10.82 -8.42
CA ARG A 126 -4.11 -12.12 -8.16
C ARG A 126 -3.80 -12.64 -6.76
N PHE A 127 -2.54 -12.57 -6.34
CA PHE A 127 -2.12 -13.00 -5.00
C PHE A 127 -2.81 -12.20 -3.89
N ILE A 128 -2.81 -10.86 -4.00
CA ILE A 128 -3.41 -9.97 -3.02
C ILE A 128 -4.92 -10.16 -2.93
N LEU A 129 -5.63 -10.20 -4.06
CA LEU A 129 -7.07 -10.44 -4.05
C LEU A 129 -7.41 -11.83 -3.50
N SER A 130 -6.58 -12.85 -3.77
CA SER A 130 -6.81 -14.19 -3.24
C SER A 130 -6.63 -14.29 -1.73
N LYS A 131 -5.66 -13.57 -1.15
CA LYS A 131 -5.32 -13.69 0.28
C LYS A 131 -5.99 -12.63 1.16
N TYR A 132 -6.16 -11.43 0.61
CA TYR A 132 -6.61 -10.23 1.34
C TYR A 132 -7.90 -9.63 0.76
N GLY A 133 -8.52 -10.29 -0.23
CA GLY A 133 -9.72 -9.81 -0.92
C GLY A 133 -10.83 -9.41 0.05
N ASN A 134 -11.12 -10.23 1.06
CA ASN A 134 -12.20 -9.96 2.03
C ASN A 134 -12.09 -8.57 2.68
N ALA A 135 -10.90 -8.19 3.16
CA ALA A 135 -10.71 -6.88 3.81
C ALA A 135 -10.83 -5.73 2.80
N LEU A 136 -10.32 -5.91 1.59
CA LEU A 136 -10.38 -4.89 0.53
C LEU A 136 -11.81 -4.74 -0.04
N ASP A 137 -12.54 -5.85 -0.15
CA ASP A 137 -13.93 -5.88 -0.57
C ASP A 137 -14.81 -5.19 0.47
N GLU A 138 -14.58 -5.46 1.75
CA GLU A 138 -15.29 -4.80 2.85
C GLU A 138 -15.06 -3.28 2.85
N PHE A 139 -13.83 -2.84 2.65
CA PHE A 139 -13.50 -1.42 2.50
C PHE A 139 -14.23 -0.78 1.30
N ARG A 140 -14.21 -1.45 0.15
CA ARG A 140 -14.94 -1.01 -1.05
C ARG A 140 -16.44 -0.92 -0.76
N ASP A 141 -17.00 -1.88 -0.05
CA ASP A 141 -18.43 -1.92 0.24
C ASP A 141 -18.83 -0.82 1.24
N LEU A 142 -17.96 -0.48 2.20
CA LEU A 142 -18.10 0.72 3.03
C LEU A 142 -18.12 2.00 2.21
N LEU A 143 -17.22 2.16 1.23
CA LEU A 143 -17.21 3.32 0.33
C LEU A 143 -18.48 3.39 -0.52
N ARG A 144 -18.95 2.25 -1.03
CA ARG A 144 -20.21 2.18 -1.79
C ARG A 144 -21.41 2.52 -0.91
N ARG A 145 -21.44 2.07 0.35
CA ARG A 145 -22.50 2.48 1.29
C ARG A 145 -22.45 3.98 1.58
N ALA A 146 -21.25 4.55 1.72
CA ALA A 146 -21.07 5.98 1.96
C ALA A 146 -21.54 6.86 0.79
N HIS A 147 -21.53 6.33 -0.43
CA HIS A 147 -21.98 7.03 -1.63
C HIS A 147 -22.55 6.06 -2.69
N PRO A 148 -23.81 5.61 -2.53
CA PRO A 148 -24.38 4.47 -3.28
C PRO A 148 -24.58 4.72 -4.77
N ASP A 149 -24.67 5.97 -5.19
CA ASP A 149 -25.03 6.34 -6.57
C ASP A 149 -23.88 6.17 -7.60
N ILE A 150 -22.67 5.80 -7.14
CA ILE A 150 -21.52 5.63 -8.03
C ILE A 150 -21.52 4.21 -8.62
N PRO A 151 -21.55 4.06 -9.96
CA PRO A 151 -21.45 2.75 -10.61
C PRO A 151 -20.14 2.02 -10.23
N ALA A 152 -20.18 0.69 -10.18
CA ALA A 152 -19.01 -0.11 -9.77
C ALA A 152 -17.75 0.15 -10.60
N GLN A 153 -17.89 0.42 -11.90
CA GLN A 153 -16.75 0.76 -12.78
C GLN A 153 -16.15 2.13 -12.42
N GLU A 154 -16.96 3.10 -12.02
CA GLU A 154 -16.47 4.40 -11.55
C GLU A 154 -15.78 4.27 -10.20
N VAL A 155 -16.31 3.43 -9.30
CA VAL A 155 -15.62 3.11 -8.05
C VAL A 155 -14.24 2.52 -8.32
N PHE A 156 -14.11 1.62 -9.31
CA PHE A 156 -12.82 1.08 -9.72
C PHE A 156 -11.84 2.19 -10.12
N TRP A 157 -12.22 3.09 -11.02
CA TRP A 157 -11.34 4.18 -11.46
C TRP A 157 -10.97 5.13 -10.33
N ARG A 158 -11.96 5.55 -9.53
CA ARG A 158 -11.74 6.45 -8.38
C ARG A 158 -10.80 5.83 -7.35
N LEU A 159 -10.94 4.53 -7.06
CA LEU A 159 -10.01 3.82 -6.18
C LEU A 159 -8.56 3.85 -6.72
N HIS A 160 -8.37 3.66 -8.03
CA HIS A 160 -7.03 3.71 -8.63
C HIS A 160 -6.45 5.12 -8.67
N PHE A 161 -7.27 6.16 -8.89
CA PHE A 161 -6.83 7.55 -8.80
C PHE A 161 -6.42 7.92 -7.38
N MET A 162 -7.21 7.52 -6.38
CA MET A 162 -6.86 7.72 -4.98
C MET A 162 -5.57 6.98 -4.61
N LEU A 163 -5.42 5.74 -5.10
CA LEU A 163 -4.20 4.97 -4.90
C LEU A 163 -2.99 5.67 -5.55
N GLY A 164 -3.14 6.22 -6.75
CA GLY A 164 -2.09 6.99 -7.42
C GLY A 164 -1.67 8.21 -6.62
N ALA A 165 -2.63 8.96 -6.08
CA ALA A 165 -2.36 10.10 -5.20
C ALA A 165 -1.61 9.68 -3.92
N LEU A 166 -2.00 8.57 -3.29
CA LEU A 166 -1.31 8.01 -2.11
C LEU A 166 0.12 7.56 -2.45
N VAL A 167 0.29 6.83 -3.56
CA VAL A 167 1.60 6.36 -4.03
C VAL A 167 2.53 7.54 -4.29
N PHE A 168 2.05 8.59 -4.94
CA PHE A 168 2.83 9.81 -5.18
C PHE A 168 3.18 10.51 -3.87
N ALA A 169 2.18 10.77 -3.02
CA ALA A 169 2.34 11.57 -1.82
C ALA A 169 3.23 10.91 -0.75
N ILE A 170 3.16 9.58 -0.63
CA ILE A 170 3.83 8.82 0.43
C ILE A 170 5.05 8.06 -0.12
N GLY A 171 4.96 7.49 -1.32
CA GLY A 171 6.03 6.68 -1.93
C GLY A 171 7.28 7.47 -2.33
N GLY A 172 7.13 8.77 -2.57
CA GLY A 172 8.23 9.72 -2.80
C GLY A 172 9.14 9.93 -1.58
N GLY A 173 8.85 9.30 -0.43
CA GLY A 173 9.66 9.40 0.79
C GLY A 173 9.52 10.77 1.45
N ASN A 174 10.58 11.56 1.40
CA ASN A 174 10.58 12.92 1.96
C ASN A 174 10.40 13.99 0.88
N ALA A 175 10.41 13.67 -0.42
CA ALA A 175 10.49 14.68 -1.49
C ALA A 175 9.45 15.82 -1.38
N LEU A 176 8.16 15.50 -1.21
CA LEU A 176 7.13 16.54 -1.02
C LEU A 176 7.28 17.31 0.29
N ARG A 177 7.77 16.66 1.34
CA ARG A 177 8.02 17.30 2.64
C ARG A 177 9.23 18.22 2.58
N ASP A 178 10.27 17.82 1.85
CA ASP A 178 11.47 18.62 1.61
C ASP A 178 11.13 19.85 0.76
N ILE A 179 10.28 19.69 -0.27
CA ILE A 179 9.74 20.81 -1.05
C ILE A 179 8.92 21.75 -0.15
N ALA A 180 8.03 21.22 0.69
CA ALA A 180 7.22 22.02 1.61
C ALA A 180 8.07 22.79 2.63
N ALA A 181 9.11 22.16 3.17
CA ALA A 181 10.06 22.77 4.09
C ALA A 181 10.90 23.87 3.41
N ALA A 182 11.34 23.63 2.17
CA ALA A 182 12.15 24.59 1.41
C ALA A 182 11.35 25.81 0.95
N ASP A 183 10.16 25.59 0.38
CA ASP A 183 9.37 26.63 -0.28
C ASP A 183 8.45 27.38 0.70
N PHE A 184 7.97 26.70 1.75
CA PHE A 184 6.96 27.22 2.67
C PHE A 184 7.37 27.18 4.14
N GLN A 185 8.56 26.69 4.48
CA GLN A 185 9.02 26.50 5.87
C GLN A 185 8.10 25.57 6.70
N GLU A 186 7.37 24.69 6.02
CA GLU A 186 6.48 23.71 6.65
C GLU A 186 7.19 22.38 6.86
N ASN A 187 7.52 22.04 8.10
CA ASN A 187 8.01 20.71 8.48
C ASN A 187 6.83 19.82 8.86
N ILE A 188 6.33 19.03 7.91
CA ILE A 188 5.14 18.20 8.10
C ILE A 188 5.47 16.71 8.25
N GLU A 189 4.72 16.06 9.11
CA GLU A 189 4.79 14.62 9.34
C GLU A 189 3.83 13.83 8.42
N LEU A 190 4.04 12.51 8.31
CA LEU A 190 3.19 11.64 7.47
C LEU A 190 1.70 11.77 7.80
N HIS A 191 1.35 11.84 9.08
CA HIS A 191 -0.04 11.95 9.52
C HIS A 191 -0.70 13.26 9.03
N GLU A 192 0.07 14.33 8.88
CA GLU A 192 -0.40 15.62 8.40
C GLU A 192 -0.59 15.64 6.88
N VAL A 193 0.25 14.89 6.15
CA VAL A 193 0.06 14.64 4.72
C VAL A 193 -1.24 13.86 4.50
N VAL A 194 -1.44 12.78 5.26
CA VAL A 194 -2.67 11.96 5.17
C VAL A 194 -3.91 12.77 5.58
N ALA A 195 -3.81 13.63 6.59
CA ALA A 195 -4.90 14.51 7.01
C ALA A 195 -5.34 15.48 5.89
N ARG A 196 -4.40 15.97 5.07
CA ARG A 196 -4.71 16.79 3.88
C ARG A 196 -5.28 15.94 2.73
N LEU A 197 -4.81 14.70 2.58
CA LEU A 197 -5.30 13.80 1.54
C LEU A 197 -6.75 13.36 1.76
N ILE A 198 -7.17 13.03 2.98
CA ILE A 198 -8.53 12.52 3.24
C ILE A 198 -9.65 13.39 2.65
N PRO A 199 -9.74 14.71 2.93
CA PRO A 199 -10.79 15.54 2.35
C PRO A 199 -10.65 15.69 0.82
N PHE A 200 -9.42 15.78 0.30
CA PHE A 200 -9.17 15.83 -1.15
C PHE A 200 -9.66 14.57 -1.87
N LEU A 201 -9.30 13.40 -1.33
CA LEU A 201 -9.69 12.10 -1.86
C LEU A 201 -11.21 11.87 -1.71
N ALA A 202 -11.80 12.28 -0.59
CA ALA A 202 -13.24 12.18 -0.37
C ALA A 202 -14.01 13.05 -1.37
N ALA A 203 -13.57 14.29 -1.61
CA ALA A 203 -14.18 15.16 -2.62
C ALA A 203 -14.05 14.56 -4.03
N GLY A 204 -12.86 14.06 -4.39
CA GLY A 204 -12.65 13.37 -5.68
C GLY A 204 -13.51 12.12 -5.82
N PHE A 205 -13.69 11.34 -4.75
CA PHE A 205 -14.55 10.17 -4.74
C PHE A 205 -16.03 10.52 -4.88
N LYS A 206 -16.48 11.70 -4.43
CA LYS A 206 -17.87 12.17 -4.53
C LYS A 206 -18.15 13.02 -5.77
N ALA A 207 -17.14 13.33 -6.58
CA ALA A 207 -17.28 14.20 -7.72
C ALA A 207 -18.37 13.71 -8.71
N PRO A 208 -19.13 14.61 -9.36
CA PRO A 208 -20.13 14.22 -10.34
C PRO A 208 -19.47 13.55 -11.56
N ILE A 209 -20.17 12.60 -12.17
CA ILE A 209 -19.73 11.95 -13.41
C ILE A 209 -20.15 12.85 -14.58
N THR A 210 -19.20 13.53 -15.21
CA THR A 210 -19.46 14.58 -16.21
C THR A 210 -18.95 14.26 -17.61
N TYR A 211 -18.20 13.18 -17.80
CA TYR A 211 -17.69 12.77 -19.11
C TYR A 211 -18.76 12.00 -19.90
N PRO A 212 -18.83 12.20 -21.24
CA PRO A 212 -19.83 11.55 -22.07
C PRO A 212 -19.65 10.03 -22.03
N ARG A 213 -20.73 9.31 -21.70
CA ARG A 213 -20.79 7.85 -21.90
C ARG A 213 -20.96 7.62 -23.40
N SER A 214 -19.95 7.05 -24.03
CA SER A 214 -20.01 6.51 -25.41
C SER A 214 -20.99 5.35 -25.49
#